data_AF-A0AAP0E7R3-F1
#
_entry.id   AF-A0AAP0E7R3-F1
#
_cell.length_a   1.000
_cell.length_b   1.000
_cell.length_c   1.000
_cell.angle_alpha   90.00
_cell.angle_beta   90.00
_cell.angle_gamma   90.00
#
_symmetry.space_group_name_H-M   'P 1'
#
loop_
_entity.id
_entity.type
_entity.pdbx_description
1 polymer ?
#
loop_
_entity_poly.entity_id
_entity_poly.type
_entity_poly.pdbx_seq_one_letter_code
_entity_poly.pdbx_strand_id
1 'polypeptide(L)'
;MKQHNAHQNNHSFSEKVLQEGAEDGTSRIEKKKNKKHNSYSLNKLYETKREELEKAKMEREAQIQAKKEERERATAQRKSWREKMLKKTRSGQPVMKYRVEHILESLQNSIT
;
A
#
# COMPACT_ATOMS: atom_id res chain seq x y z
N MET A 1 -2.79 35.81 -32.97
CA MET A 1 -4.23 35.49 -32.80
C MET A 1 -4.34 34.63 -31.54
N LYS A 2 -4.94 35.11 -30.42
CA LYS A 2 -6.37 34.99 -30.03
C LYS A 2 -6.86 33.53 -30.18
N GLN A 3 -7.38 32.80 -29.18
CA GLN A 3 -8.10 33.13 -27.93
C GLN A 3 -7.92 31.97 -26.90
N HIS A 4 -7.60 32.24 -25.64
CA HIS A 4 -8.47 32.13 -24.44
C HIS A 4 -9.82 31.42 -24.60
N ASN A 5 -10.09 30.41 -23.75
CA ASN A 5 -11.44 30.23 -23.23
C ASN A 5 -11.41 29.79 -21.76
N ALA A 6 -11.92 30.69 -20.92
CA ALA A 6 -12.16 30.53 -19.50
C ALA A 6 -13.47 29.78 -19.31
N HIS A 7 -13.55 28.91 -18.31
CA HIS A 7 -14.80 28.66 -17.59
C HIS A 7 -14.49 28.80 -16.11
N GLN A 8 -14.66 30.03 -15.65
CA GLN A 8 -14.94 30.30 -14.25
C GLN A 8 -16.35 29.79 -13.95
N ASN A 9 -16.51 29.06 -12.85
CA ASN A 9 -17.82 28.87 -12.27
C ASN A 9 -17.73 29.13 -10.77
N ASN A 10 -17.51 30.41 -10.44
CA ASN A 10 -17.74 30.97 -9.12
C ASN A 10 -19.19 31.43 -9.07
N HIS A 11 -20.13 30.51 -8.87
CA HIS A 11 -21.46 30.93 -8.42
C HIS A 11 -21.46 30.97 -6.89
N SER A 12 -21.04 32.14 -6.40
CA SER A 12 -21.39 32.68 -5.09
C SER A 12 -22.84 32.35 -4.74
N PHE A 13 -23.03 31.48 -3.74
CA PHE A 13 -24.32 31.25 -3.09
C PHE A 13 -24.37 32.00 -1.74
N SER A 14 -23.67 33.13 -1.63
CA SER A 14 -23.53 33.87 -0.36
C SER A 14 -24.47 35.06 -0.22
N GLU A 15 -25.55 35.16 -0.99
CA GLU A 15 -26.41 36.34 -0.93
C GLU A 15 -27.90 35.99 -0.99
N LYS A 16 -28.40 35.48 0.13
CA LYS A 16 -29.75 35.80 0.62
C LYS A 16 -29.68 35.95 2.13
N VAL A 17 -29.24 37.15 2.55
CA VAL A 17 -29.38 37.65 3.91
C VAL A 17 -30.84 38.02 4.15
N LEU A 18 -31.38 37.42 5.22
CA LEU A 18 -32.49 37.81 6.09
C LEU A 18 -33.63 38.64 5.49
N GLN A 19 -34.80 38.00 5.41
CA GLN A 19 -36.05 38.67 5.77
C GLN A 19 -36.52 38.03 7.07
N GLU A 20 -36.33 38.75 8.17
CA GLU A 20 -36.90 38.42 9.48
C GLU A 20 -38.43 38.55 9.40
N GLY A 21 -39.11 37.46 9.72
CA GLY A 21 -40.54 37.39 9.96
C GLY A 21 -40.74 36.43 11.14
N ALA A 22 -41.50 36.89 12.12
CA ALA A 22 -41.57 36.39 13.47
C ALA A 22 -41.93 34.90 13.62
N GLU A 23 -41.66 34.42 14.83
CA GLU A 23 -42.18 33.22 15.48
C GLU A 23 -41.35 31.93 15.37
N ASP A 24 -41.34 31.20 16.48
CA ASP A 24 -40.83 29.84 16.66
C ASP A 24 -39.36 29.66 17.11
N GLY A 25 -39.13 29.98 18.40
CA GLY A 25 -37.94 29.60 19.16
C GLY A 25 -37.69 28.09 19.27
N THR A 26 -38.65 27.28 18.84
CA THR A 26 -38.63 25.81 18.83
C THR A 26 -37.79 25.26 17.66
N SER A 27 -37.93 25.83 16.45
CA SER A 27 -37.23 25.37 15.24
C SER A 27 -35.68 25.50 15.26
N ARG A 28 -35.13 26.48 15.99
CA ARG A 28 -33.67 26.75 16.00
C ARG A 28 -32.89 25.74 16.85
N ILE A 29 -33.53 25.19 17.88
CA ILE A 29 -32.94 24.19 18.78
C ILE A 29 -32.89 22.82 18.07
N GLU A 30 -33.95 22.45 17.36
CA GLU A 30 -34.00 21.19 16.59
C GLU A 30 -32.99 21.17 15.45
N LYS A 31 -32.85 22.27 14.69
CA LYS A 31 -31.84 22.38 13.62
C LYS A 31 -30.40 22.24 14.15
N LYS A 32 -30.11 22.73 15.36
CA LYS A 32 -28.80 22.57 16.02
C LYS A 32 -28.57 21.13 16.52
N LYS A 33 -29.60 20.46 17.05
CA LYS A 33 -29.52 19.06 17.48
C LYS A 33 -29.29 18.12 16.29
N ASN A 34 -29.97 18.33 15.17
CA ASN A 34 -29.80 17.51 13.95
C ASN A 34 -28.42 17.66 13.31
N LYS A 35 -27.82 18.87 13.32
CA LYS A 35 -26.44 19.07 12.83
C LYS A 35 -25.41 18.28 13.66
N LYS A 36 -25.56 18.22 14.98
CA LYS A 36 -24.65 17.47 15.86
C LYS A 36 -24.75 15.94 15.66
N HIS A 37 -25.96 15.43 15.45
CA HIS A 37 -26.16 14.01 15.16
C HIS A 37 -25.58 13.61 13.78
N ASN A 38 -25.72 14.48 12.77
CA ASN A 38 -25.12 14.26 11.46
C ASN A 38 -23.59 14.31 11.50
N SER A 39 -22.98 15.28 12.20
CA SER A 39 -21.52 15.31 12.36
C SER A 39 -20.95 14.09 13.08
N TYR A 40 -21.70 13.53 14.04
CA TYR A 40 -21.33 12.30 14.73
C TYR A 40 -21.38 11.09 13.78
N SER A 41 -22.40 11.02 12.93
CA SER A 41 -22.51 10.00 11.87
C SER A 41 -21.37 10.11 10.85
N LEU A 42 -20.97 11.34 10.49
CA LEU A 42 -19.90 11.57 9.53
C LEU A 42 -18.53 11.16 10.09
N ASN A 43 -18.22 11.52 11.34
CA ASN A 43 -16.99 11.09 12.02
C ASN A 43 -16.92 9.56 12.12
N LYS A 44 -18.05 8.93 12.48
CA LYS A 44 -18.12 7.47 12.56
C LYS A 44 -17.81 6.80 11.21
N LEU A 45 -18.31 7.34 10.10
CA LEU A 45 -18.00 6.85 8.74
C LEU A 45 -16.53 7.03 8.36
N TYR A 46 -15.90 8.12 8.81
CA TYR A 46 -14.47 8.33 8.57
C TYR A 46 -13.61 7.36 9.37
N GLU A 47 -13.94 7.13 10.64
CA GLU A 47 -13.24 6.18 11.51
C GLU A 47 -13.32 4.76 10.95
N THR A 48 -14.52 4.29 10.59
CA THR A 48 -14.69 2.94 10.02
C THR A 48 -13.92 2.76 8.72
N LYS A 49 -13.96 3.76 7.82
CA LYS A 49 -13.20 3.70 6.55
C LYS A 49 -11.69 3.69 6.79
N ARG A 50 -11.22 4.40 7.81
CA ARG A 50 -9.79 4.41 8.17
C ARG A 50 -9.35 3.06 8.70
N GLU A 51 -10.12 2.47 9.60
CA GLU A 51 -9.86 1.14 10.17
C GLU A 51 -9.85 0.05 9.09
N GLU A 52 -10.80 0.08 8.15
CA GLU A 52 -10.83 -0.86 7.02
C GLU A 52 -9.59 -0.71 6.12
N LEU A 53 -9.16 0.52 5.83
CA LEU A 53 -7.96 0.78 5.04
C LEU A 53 -6.68 0.37 5.75
N GLU A 54 -6.57 0.62 7.05
CA GLU A 54 -5.43 0.19 7.88
C GLU A 54 -5.35 -1.34 7.94
N LYS A 55 -6.48 -2.02 8.12
CA LYS A 55 -6.55 -3.48 8.10
C LYS A 55 -6.14 -4.07 6.75
N ALA A 56 -6.64 -3.50 5.65
CA ALA A 56 -6.27 -3.94 4.30
C ALA A 56 -4.78 -3.67 3.98
N LYS A 57 -4.19 -2.59 4.53
CA LYS A 57 -2.75 -2.34 4.40
C LYS A 57 -1.95 -3.39 5.16
N MET A 58 -2.30 -3.68 6.42
CA MET A 58 -1.61 -4.69 7.22
C MET A 58 -1.64 -6.07 6.55
N GLU A 59 -2.79 -6.50 6.02
CA GLU A 59 -2.91 -7.78 5.33
C GLU A 59 -2.04 -7.85 4.06
N ARG A 60 -1.99 -6.77 3.27
CA ARG A 60 -1.11 -6.71 2.09
C ARG A 60 0.37 -6.68 2.47
N GLU A 61 0.73 -5.89 3.47
CA GLU A 61 2.11 -5.80 3.95
C GLU A 61 2.61 -7.14 4.48
N ALA A 62 1.77 -7.88 5.22
CA ALA A 62 2.10 -9.24 5.67
C ALA A 62 2.37 -10.20 4.50
N GLN A 63 1.55 -10.17 3.45
CA GLN A 63 1.76 -11.00 2.26
C GLN A 63 3.01 -10.60 1.48
N ILE A 64 3.31 -9.31 1.40
CA ILE A 64 4.51 -8.81 0.74
C ILE A 64 5.76 -9.21 1.52
N GLN A 65 5.74 -9.07 2.85
CA GLN A 65 6.83 -9.46 3.74
C GLN A 65 7.14 -10.95 3.59
N ALA A 66 6.12 -11.82 3.63
CA ALA A 66 6.30 -13.26 3.46
C ALA A 66 6.95 -13.63 2.10
N LYS A 67 6.45 -13.02 1.01
CA LYS A 67 7.04 -13.20 -0.34
C LYS A 67 8.46 -12.65 -0.43
N LYS A 68 8.76 -11.57 0.28
CA LYS A 68 10.10 -10.97 0.31
C LYS A 68 11.08 -11.89 1.03
N GLU A 69 10.71 -12.44 2.17
CA GLU A 69 11.55 -13.39 2.92
C GLU A 69 11.84 -14.65 2.11
N GLU A 70 10.85 -15.22 1.43
CA GLU A 70 11.06 -16.40 0.56
C GLU A 70 12.07 -16.10 -0.55
N ARG A 71 11.91 -14.94 -1.22
CA ARG A 71 12.85 -14.48 -2.25
C ARG A 71 14.25 -14.23 -1.69
N GLU A 72 14.36 -13.62 -0.51
CA GLU A 72 15.65 -13.38 0.14
C GLU A 72 16.36 -14.69 0.51
N ARG A 73 15.64 -15.68 1.04
CA ARG A 73 16.19 -17.02 1.32
C ARG A 73 16.70 -17.69 0.04
N ALA A 74 15.91 -17.69 -1.03
CA ALA A 74 16.33 -18.29 -2.30
C ALA A 74 17.53 -17.56 -2.94
N THR A 75 17.57 -16.22 -2.87
CA THR A 75 18.69 -15.44 -3.39
C THR A 75 19.95 -15.61 -2.55
N ALA A 76 19.84 -15.71 -1.22
CA ALA A 76 20.94 -16.00 -0.31
C ALA A 76 21.55 -17.37 -0.61
N GLN A 77 20.73 -18.40 -0.80
CA GLN A 77 21.19 -19.73 -1.21
C GLN A 77 21.95 -19.67 -2.54
N ARG A 78 21.37 -19.04 -3.58
CA ARG A 78 22.03 -18.87 -4.89
C ARG A 78 23.35 -18.11 -4.79
N LYS A 79 23.42 -17.04 -3.99
CA LYS A 79 24.66 -16.28 -3.77
C LYS A 79 25.71 -17.15 -3.08
N SER A 80 25.33 -17.90 -2.05
CA SER A 80 26.23 -18.82 -1.34
C SER A 80 26.79 -19.91 -2.26
N TRP A 81 25.94 -20.46 -3.14
CA TRP A 81 26.37 -21.44 -4.14
C TRP A 81 27.28 -20.83 -5.17
N ARG A 82 27.00 -19.61 -5.66
CA ARG A 82 27.85 -18.91 -6.63
C ARG A 82 29.20 -18.49 -6.04
N GLU A 83 29.24 -18.09 -4.76
CA GLU A 83 30.49 -17.75 -4.07
C GLU A 83 31.35 -19.00 -3.87
N LYS A 84 30.74 -20.10 -3.44
CA LYS A 84 31.39 -21.42 -3.47
C LYS A 84 31.89 -21.64 -4.89
N MET A 85 30.99 -21.58 -5.89
CA MET A 85 31.06 -21.46 -7.38
C MET A 85 32.28 -20.79 -8.03
N LEU A 86 32.88 -19.80 -7.37
CA LEU A 86 33.84 -18.90 -7.98
C LEU A 86 35.26 -19.05 -7.40
N LYS A 87 35.49 -20.00 -6.49
CA LYS A 87 36.83 -20.30 -5.98
C LYS A 87 37.74 -20.74 -7.14
N LYS A 88 38.96 -20.20 -7.21
CA LYS A 88 39.95 -20.45 -8.28
C LYS A 88 41.21 -21.12 -7.72
N THR A 89 41.92 -21.87 -8.57
CA THR A 89 43.23 -22.46 -8.29
C THR A 89 44.25 -21.34 -8.29
N ARG A 90 45.48 -21.63 -7.84
CA ARG A 90 46.67 -20.79 -8.06
C ARG A 90 46.83 -20.37 -9.54
N SER A 91 46.44 -21.21 -10.48
CA SER A 91 46.50 -20.98 -11.94
C SER A 91 45.24 -20.32 -12.53
N GLY A 92 44.27 -19.91 -11.71
CA GLY A 92 43.06 -19.22 -12.17
C GLY A 92 41.95 -20.14 -12.70
N GLN A 93 42.17 -21.45 -12.78
CA GLN A 93 41.12 -22.42 -13.10
C GLN A 93 40.10 -22.47 -11.93
N PRO A 94 38.80 -22.51 -12.16
CA PRO A 94 37.83 -22.62 -11.07
C PRO A 94 38.07 -23.90 -10.24
N VAL A 95 38.56 -23.80 -8.98
CA VAL A 95 38.60 -24.92 -8.01
C VAL A 95 37.21 -25.07 -7.46
N MET A 96 36.36 -25.62 -8.31
CA MET A 96 35.02 -25.90 -7.90
C MET A 96 34.86 -27.36 -7.56
N LYS A 97 35.56 -27.77 -6.50
CA LYS A 97 35.28 -29.02 -5.76
C LYS A 97 33.76 -29.19 -5.61
N TYR A 98 33.09 -28.10 -5.24
CA TYR A 98 31.64 -28.03 -5.09
C TYR A 98 30.83 -28.18 -6.39
N ARG A 99 31.34 -27.76 -7.56
CA ARG A 99 30.64 -27.95 -8.86
C ARG A 99 30.72 -29.40 -9.31
N VAL A 100 31.88 -30.04 -9.13
CA VAL A 100 32.04 -31.47 -9.40
C VAL A 100 31.16 -32.28 -8.46
N GLU A 101 31.20 -32.00 -7.15
CA GLU A 101 30.32 -32.63 -6.15
C GLU A 101 28.83 -32.47 -6.52
N HIS A 102 28.38 -31.26 -6.88
CA HIS A 102 26.98 -31.03 -7.23
C HIS A 102 26.55 -31.71 -8.55
N ILE A 103 27.45 -31.79 -9.54
CA ILE A 103 27.19 -32.56 -10.77
C ILE A 103 27.06 -34.04 -10.43
N LEU A 104 27.94 -34.59 -9.59
CA LEU A 104 27.88 -35.99 -9.16
C LEU A 104 26.59 -36.28 -8.38
N GLU A 105 26.22 -35.42 -7.44
CA GLU A 105 24.98 -35.52 -6.65
C GLU A 105 23.73 -35.41 -7.54
N SER A 106 23.72 -34.48 -8.51
CA SER A 106 22.62 -34.35 -9.48
C SER A 106 22.48 -35.58 -10.37
N LEU A 107 23.59 -36.19 -10.79
CA LEU A 107 23.59 -37.43 -11.58
C LEU A 107 23.05 -38.60 -10.74
N GLN A 108 23.49 -38.73 -9.48
CA GLN A 108 22.99 -39.76 -8.57
C GLN A 108 21.48 -39.63 -8.31
N ASN A 109 21.00 -38.41 -8.08
CA ASN A 109 19.58 -38.12 -7.86
C ASN A 109 18.71 -38.28 -9.13
N SER A 110 19.31 -38.29 -10.32
CA SER A 110 18.59 -38.53 -11.59
C SER A 110 18.50 -40.00 -11.99
N ILE A 111 19.35 -40.84 -11.39
CA ILE A 111 19.41 -42.30 -11.61
C ILE A 111 18.49 -43.03 -10.61
N THR A 112 18.02 -42.34 -9.57
CA THR A 112 17.04 -42.83 -8.58
C THR A 112 15.64 -42.30 -8.88
#